data_AF-A0A151I4N7-F1
#
_entry.id   AF-A0A151I4N7-F1
#
_cell.length_a   1.000
_cell.length_b   1.000
_cell.length_c   1.000
_cell.angle_alpha   90.00
_cell.angle_beta   90.00
_cell.angle_gamma   90.00
#
_symmetry.space_group_name_H-M   'P 1'
#
loop_
_entity.id
_entity.type
_entity.pdbx_description
1 polymer ?
#
loop_
_entity_poly.entity_id
_entity_poly.type
_entity_poly.pdbx_seq_one_letter_code
_entity_poly.pdbx_strand_id
1 'polypeptide(L)'
;MNSLGLNLILRMGCICTKEIITINSRKYKVCLHYVFSGFSTVLLVEDIVTHKKYAIKKIICHGPEDQQLATKEVEYYKLIKHPNVIECLDSTCKGTADPIVNTTSEILIVLPYYHKGTLANDLERRAKNCDYMNPIDVLNIFLQICEGVKAFHEAKPEPLAHRDLKTANIVLNDVGVPVIMDLGILNFIMDLVR
;
A
#
# COMPACT_ATOMS: atom_id res chain seq x y z
N MET A 1 18.01 -31.61 -1.75
CA MET A 1 18.94 -30.77 -0.97
C MET A 1 18.65 -29.31 -1.24
N ASN A 2 18.03 -28.46 -0.42
CA ASN A 2 17.21 -28.58 0.78
C ASN A 2 16.19 -27.43 0.67
N SER A 3 14.90 -27.72 0.44
CA SER A 3 13.80 -26.74 0.39
C SER A 3 13.16 -26.50 1.78
N LEU A 4 13.95 -26.66 2.84
CA LEU A 4 13.48 -26.65 4.24
C LEU A 4 13.72 -25.32 4.99
N GLY A 5 14.09 -24.24 4.29
CA GLY A 5 14.56 -23.00 4.90
C GLY A 5 13.52 -21.91 5.22
N LEU A 6 12.24 -22.08 4.87
CA LEU A 6 11.20 -21.05 5.12
C LEU A 6 10.05 -21.46 6.05
N ASN A 7 10.05 -22.69 6.58
CA ASN A 7 8.96 -23.22 7.41
C ASN A 7 9.32 -23.47 8.89
N LEU A 8 10.41 -22.90 9.40
CA LEU A 8 10.86 -23.15 10.78
C LEU A 8 11.14 -21.89 11.62
N ILE A 9 10.19 -20.95 11.64
CA ILE A 9 10.03 -20.01 12.78
C ILE A 9 8.54 -19.94 13.14
N LEU A 10 7.94 -21.09 13.42
CA LEU A 10 6.60 -21.18 14.01
C LEU A 10 6.61 -22.28 15.07
N ARG A 11 7.10 -21.91 16.26
CA ARG A 11 6.81 -22.45 17.59
C ARG A 11 8.03 -22.25 18.46
N MET A 12 7.97 -21.26 19.34
CA MET A 12 8.35 -21.37 20.75
C MET A 12 7.86 -20.07 21.40
N GLY A 13 7.23 -20.21 22.56
CA GLY A 13 6.44 -19.17 23.21
C GLY A 13 7.20 -17.87 23.42
N CYS A 14 6.51 -16.77 23.19
CA CYS A 14 6.88 -15.49 23.78
C CYS A 14 5.57 -14.82 24.19
N ILE A 15 5.58 -14.21 25.38
CA ILE A 15 4.51 -13.35 25.88
C ILE A 15 4.54 -12.10 25.00
N CYS A 16 4.07 -12.22 23.76
CA CYS A 16 4.01 -11.11 22.83
C CYS A 16 2.79 -10.29 23.23
N THR A 17 3.01 -9.21 23.99
CA THR A 17 2.16 -8.03 23.90
C THR A 17 2.10 -7.64 22.43
N LYS A 18 1.09 -8.15 21.71
CA LYS A 18 0.90 -7.84 20.30
C LYS A 18 0.67 -6.33 20.22
N GLU A 19 1.56 -5.63 19.52
CA GLU A 19 1.52 -4.19 19.35
C GLU A 19 0.12 -3.75 18.90
N ILE A 20 -0.43 -2.73 19.58
CA ILE A 20 -1.74 -2.15 19.25
C ILE A 20 -1.51 -0.75 18.71
N ILE A 21 -1.95 -0.52 17.48
CA ILE A 21 -1.95 0.79 16.84
C ILE A 21 -3.34 1.39 16.97
N THR A 22 -3.43 2.58 17.54
CA THR A 22 -4.67 3.37 17.57
C THR A 22 -4.62 4.44 16.48
N ILE A 23 -5.64 4.45 15.62
CA ILE A 23 -5.86 5.47 14.58
C ILE A 23 -7.27 5.99 14.80
N ASN A 24 -7.38 7.29 15.11
CA ASN A 24 -8.62 7.94 15.52
C ASN A 24 -9.30 7.14 16.65
N SER A 25 -10.53 6.66 16.44
CA SER A 25 -11.28 5.88 17.43
C SER A 25 -11.11 4.36 17.30
N ARG A 26 -10.32 3.87 16.32
CA ARG A 26 -10.15 2.44 16.04
C ARG A 26 -8.80 1.92 16.53
N LYS A 27 -8.81 0.66 16.98
CA LYS A 27 -7.63 -0.05 17.47
C LYS A 27 -7.36 -1.25 16.57
N TYR A 28 -6.11 -1.37 16.16
CA TYR A 28 -5.64 -2.41 15.27
C TYR A 28 -4.51 -3.18 15.94
N LYS A 29 -4.60 -4.50 15.91
CA LYS A 29 -3.59 -5.42 16.40
C LYS A 29 -2.63 -5.73 15.26
N VAL A 30 -1.33 -5.54 15.48
CA VAL A 30 -0.33 -5.85 14.46
C VAL A 30 -0.18 -7.37 14.34
N CYS A 31 -0.30 -7.86 13.09
CA CYS A 31 -0.15 -9.27 12.75
C CYS A 31 1.22 -9.56 12.15
N LEU A 32 1.71 -8.68 11.27
CA LEU A 32 2.97 -8.86 10.55
C LEU A 32 3.53 -7.51 10.10
N HIS A 33 4.86 -7.38 10.08
CA HIS A 33 5.57 -6.21 9.57
C HIS A 33 6.15 -6.53 8.19
N TYR A 34 5.83 -5.72 7.18
CA TYR A 34 6.47 -5.72 5.88
C TYR A 34 7.32 -4.45 5.74
N VAL A 35 8.62 -4.63 5.57
CA VAL A 35 9.55 -3.51 5.41
C VAL A 35 9.68 -3.18 3.93
N PHE A 36 9.38 -1.93 3.57
CA PHE A 36 9.66 -1.36 2.24
C PHE A 36 10.76 -0.30 2.38
N SER A 37 11.44 0.03 1.28
CA SER A 37 12.65 0.88 1.30
C SER A 37 12.42 2.31 1.81
N GLY A 38 13.51 2.96 2.23
CA GLY A 38 13.60 4.41 2.44
C GLY A 38 13.14 4.87 3.83
N PHE A 39 11.82 5.02 4.02
CA PHE A 39 11.23 5.68 5.22
C PHE A 39 9.81 5.18 5.57
N SER A 40 9.31 4.14 4.89
CA SER A 40 7.96 3.64 5.10
C SER A 40 7.92 2.14 5.39
N THR A 41 7.01 1.72 6.26
CA THR A 41 6.75 0.31 6.60
C THR A 41 5.28 0.02 6.37
N VAL A 42 4.94 -1.14 5.83
CA VAL A 42 3.55 -1.59 5.68
C VAL A 42 3.27 -2.68 6.70
N LEU A 43 2.24 -2.52 7.51
CA LEU A 43 1.87 -3.45 8.57
C LEU A 43 0.59 -4.16 8.17
N LEU A 44 0.57 -5.49 8.23
CA LEU A 44 -0.70 -6.22 8.23
C LEU A 44 -1.26 -6.16 9.64
N VAL A 45 -2.48 -5.64 9.75
CA VAL A 45 -3.16 -5.47 11.03
C VAL A 45 -4.56 -6.04 10.98
N GLU A 46 -5.11 -6.29 12.15
CA GLU A 46 -6.49 -6.75 12.34
C GLU A 46 -7.22 -5.78 13.26
N ASP A 47 -8.37 -5.26 12.82
CA ASP A 47 -9.24 -4.46 13.67
C ASP A 47 -9.75 -5.32 14.84
N ILE A 48 -9.57 -4.85 16.07
CA ILE A 48 -9.81 -5.67 17.27
C ILE A 48 -11.29 -5.96 17.53
N VAL A 49 -12.21 -5.23 16.90
CA VAL A 49 -13.66 -5.35 17.08
C VAL A 49 -14.24 -6.22 15.98
N THR A 50 -13.90 -5.92 14.72
CA THR A 50 -14.47 -6.57 13.55
C THR A 50 -13.68 -7.79 13.07
N HIS A 51 -12.45 -7.97 13.57
CA HIS A 51 -11.49 -8.97 13.09
C HIS A 51 -11.16 -8.87 11.59
N LYS A 52 -11.53 -7.77 10.93
CA LYS A 52 -11.19 -7.52 9.53
C LYS A 52 -9.73 -7.09 9.42
N LYS A 53 -9.05 -7.62 8.40
CA LYS A 53 -7.64 -7.31 8.12
C LYS A 53 -7.50 -6.07 7.25
N TYR A 54 -6.44 -5.30 7.51
CA TYR A 54 -6.08 -4.08 6.83
C TYR A 54 -4.57 -3.99 6.64
N ALA A 55 -4.13 -3.13 5.73
CA ALA A 55 -2.74 -2.70 5.65
C ALA A 55 -2.62 -1.30 6.25
N ILE A 56 -1.64 -1.08 7.12
CA ILE A 56 -1.28 0.26 7.60
C ILE A 56 0.07 0.63 7.01
N LYS A 57 0.10 1.63 6.12
CA LYS A 57 1.35 2.26 5.70
C LYS A 57 1.75 3.28 6.76
N LYS A 58 2.89 3.05 7.40
CA LYS A 58 3.52 3.91 8.39
C LYS A 58 4.69 4.64 7.74
N ILE A 59 4.68 5.97 7.77
CA ILE A 59 5.75 6.82 7.24
C ILE A 59 6.34 7.58 8.42
N ILE A 60 7.65 7.42 8.66
CA ILE A 60 8.38 8.17 9.69
C ILE A 60 8.97 9.41 9.02
N CYS A 61 8.72 10.57 9.63
CA CYS A 61 9.16 11.86 9.13
C CYS A 61 10.24 12.41 10.06
N HIS A 62 11.43 12.69 9.53
CA HIS A 62 12.57 13.20 10.27
C HIS A 62 12.68 14.73 10.23
N GLY A 63 11.85 15.38 9.41
CA GLY A 63 11.73 16.83 9.37
C GLY A 63 10.44 17.30 8.71
N PRO A 64 10.25 18.63 8.62
CA PRO A 64 9.06 19.23 8.02
C PRO A 64 8.83 18.84 6.55
N GLU A 65 9.91 18.67 5.77
CA GLU A 65 9.84 18.29 4.36
C GLU A 65 9.26 16.87 4.19
N ASP A 66 9.77 15.89 4.95
CA ASP A 66 9.23 14.52 4.97
C ASP A 66 7.74 14.51 5.34
N GLN A 67 7.37 15.31 6.34
CA GLN A 67 5.99 15.42 6.80
C GLN A 67 5.09 16.04 5.73
N GLN A 68 5.58 17.02 4.97
CA GLN A 68 4.85 17.59 3.83
C GLN A 68 4.65 16.56 2.72
N LEU A 69 5.71 15.82 2.34
CA LEU A 69 5.61 14.77 1.32
C LEU A 69 4.63 13.66 1.73
N ALA A 70 4.72 13.20 2.97
CA ALA A 70 3.82 12.17 3.50
C ALA A 70 2.36 12.68 3.61
N THR A 71 2.16 13.96 3.94
CA THR A 71 0.82 14.57 3.97
C THR A 71 0.25 14.67 2.55
N LYS A 72 1.08 15.06 1.57
CA LYS A 72 0.69 15.10 0.15
C LYS A 72 0.30 13.71 -0.36
N GLU A 73 1.00 12.65 0.07
CA GLU A 73 0.59 11.27 -0.24
C GLU A 73 -0.84 10.98 0.24
N VAL A 74 -1.18 11.38 1.47
CA VAL A 74 -2.56 11.25 2.00
C VAL A 74 -3.58 12.01 1.17
N GLU A 75 -3.23 13.20 0.67
CA GLU A 75 -4.09 14.01 -0.19
C GLU A 75 -4.38 13.32 -1.53
N TYR A 76 -3.39 12.65 -2.14
CA TYR A 76 -3.61 11.93 -3.38
C TYR A 76 -4.68 10.84 -3.26
N TYR A 77 -4.72 10.08 -2.16
CA TYR A 77 -5.80 9.11 -1.91
C TYR A 77 -7.21 9.76 -1.79
N LYS A 78 -7.28 11.07 -1.50
CA LYS A 78 -8.56 11.81 -1.45
C LYS A 78 -8.98 12.29 -2.83
N LEU A 79 -8.02 12.68 -3.68
CA LEU A 79 -8.27 13.20 -5.03
C LEU A 79 -8.75 12.10 -6.00
N ILE A 80 -8.25 10.88 -5.85
CA ILE A 80 -8.55 9.78 -6.78
C ILE A 80 -9.49 8.78 -6.10
N LYS A 81 -10.73 8.70 -6.58
CA LYS A 81 -11.72 7.70 -6.17
C LYS A 81 -12.14 6.88 -7.38
N HIS A 82 -11.63 5.66 -7.48
CA HIS A 82 -11.87 4.78 -8.61
C HIS A 82 -11.76 3.30 -8.19
N PRO A 83 -12.59 2.37 -8.69
CA PRO A 83 -12.53 0.95 -8.30
C PRO A 83 -11.19 0.26 -8.61
N ASN A 84 -10.42 0.77 -9.57
CA ASN A 84 -9.09 0.25 -9.94
C ASN A 84 -7.93 1.03 -9.31
N VAL A 85 -8.19 1.89 -8.32
CA VAL A 85 -7.17 2.61 -7.56
C VAL A 85 -7.43 2.39 -6.08
N ILE A 86 -6.38 2.11 -5.32
CA ILE A 86 -6.49 1.86 -3.88
C ILE A 86 -7.07 3.09 -3.16
N GLU A 87 -8.02 2.85 -2.26
CA GLU A 87 -8.58 3.89 -1.42
C GLU A 87 -7.86 3.98 -0.06
N CYS A 88 -7.71 5.21 0.44
CA CYS A 88 -7.43 5.43 1.86
C CYS A 88 -8.75 5.37 2.64
N LEU A 89 -8.80 4.46 3.61
CA LEU A 89 -9.95 4.26 4.50
C LEU A 89 -9.91 5.19 5.70
N ASP A 90 -8.71 5.46 6.22
CA ASP A 90 -8.48 6.35 7.34
C ASP A 90 -7.02 6.81 7.38
N SER A 91 -6.72 7.92 8.04
CA SER A 91 -5.35 8.37 8.24
C SER A 91 -5.21 9.19 9.52
N THR A 92 -4.01 9.23 10.10
CA THR A 92 -3.68 10.12 11.22
C THR A 92 -2.23 10.56 11.16
N CYS A 93 -1.93 11.73 11.69
CA CYS A 93 -0.59 12.24 11.91
C CYS A 93 -0.36 12.33 13.41
N LYS A 94 0.78 11.83 13.89
CA LYS A 94 1.17 11.87 15.30
C LYS A 94 2.52 12.53 15.48
N GLY A 95 2.63 13.32 16.53
CA GLY A 95 3.85 14.06 16.87
C GLY A 95 4.10 15.25 15.95
N THR A 96 5.28 15.84 16.08
CA THR A 96 5.76 16.95 15.25
C THR A 96 7.24 16.72 15.00
N ALA A 97 7.63 16.69 13.72
CA ALA A 97 9.02 16.50 13.35
C ALA A 97 9.79 17.81 13.56
N ASP A 98 10.81 17.77 14.41
CA ASP A 98 11.70 18.90 14.68
C ASP A 98 13.15 18.41 14.72
N PRO A 99 13.94 18.69 13.67
CA PRO A 99 15.34 18.29 13.60
C PRO A 99 16.21 18.91 14.70
N ILE A 100 15.83 20.06 15.26
CA ILE A 100 16.61 20.77 16.28
C ILE A 100 16.55 20.02 17.61
N VAL A 101 15.38 19.48 17.96
CA VAL A 101 15.17 18.67 19.18
C VAL A 101 15.17 17.16 18.91
N ASN A 102 15.50 16.74 17.69
CA ASN A 102 15.57 15.35 17.23
C ASN A 102 14.27 14.56 17.48
N THR A 103 13.11 15.21 17.28
CA THR A 103 11.81 14.55 17.34
C THR A 103 11.33 14.20 15.94
N THR A 104 10.69 13.03 15.79
CA THR A 104 10.07 12.59 14.54
C THR A 104 8.55 12.71 14.62
N SER A 105 7.89 12.85 13.48
CA SER A 105 6.46 12.64 13.35
C SER A 105 6.18 11.35 12.56
N GLU A 106 4.98 10.80 12.72
CA GLU A 106 4.55 9.63 11.95
C GLU A 106 3.19 9.89 11.28
N ILE A 107 3.09 9.48 10.02
CA ILE A 107 1.82 9.42 9.29
C ILE A 107 1.42 7.96 9.12
N LEU A 108 0.20 7.65 9.51
CA LEU A 108 -0.38 6.32 9.41
C LEU A 108 -1.55 6.37 8.42
N ILE A 109 -1.53 5.50 7.42
CA ILE A 109 -2.55 5.41 6.36
C ILE A 109 -3.16 4.01 6.41
N VAL A 110 -4.47 3.92 6.64
CA VAL A 110 -5.22 2.66 6.67
C VAL A 110 -5.74 2.36 5.26
N LEU A 111 -5.35 1.20 4.75
CA LEU A 111 -5.64 0.73 3.40
C LEU A 111 -6.35 -0.63 3.44
N PRO A 112 -7.18 -0.98 2.44
CA PRO A 112 -7.70 -2.33 2.29
C PRO A 112 -6.56 -3.34 2.18
N TYR A 113 -6.75 -4.51 2.80
CA TYR A 113 -5.84 -5.64 2.63
C TYR A 113 -6.34 -6.57 1.52
N TYR A 114 -5.49 -6.85 0.54
CA TYR A 114 -5.78 -7.72 -0.59
C TYR A 114 -5.05 -9.06 -0.44
N HIS A 115 -5.77 -10.08 0.04
CA HIS A 115 -5.19 -11.36 0.43
C HIS A 115 -4.62 -12.18 -0.74
N LYS A 116 -5.06 -11.93 -1.98
CA LYS A 116 -4.52 -12.58 -3.18
C LYS A 116 -3.12 -12.07 -3.57
N GLY A 117 -2.66 -10.99 -2.93
CA GLY A 117 -1.35 -10.39 -3.21
C GLY A 117 -1.31 -9.63 -4.55
N THR A 118 -0.11 -9.50 -5.08
CA THR A 118 0.15 -8.70 -6.29
C THR A 118 -0.11 -9.49 -7.57
N LEU A 119 -0.39 -8.80 -8.67
CA LEU A 119 -0.47 -9.38 -10.01
C LEU A 119 0.88 -10.01 -10.39
N ALA A 120 2.02 -9.45 -9.97
CA ALA A 120 3.32 -10.08 -10.17
C ALA A 120 3.41 -11.47 -9.52
N ASN A 121 2.92 -11.63 -8.28
CA ASN A 121 2.90 -12.93 -7.62
C ASN A 121 1.95 -13.92 -8.32
N ASP A 122 0.80 -13.45 -8.81
CA ASP A 122 -0.15 -14.27 -9.57
C ASP A 122 0.48 -14.78 -10.88
N LEU A 123 1.11 -13.89 -11.64
CA LEU A 123 1.79 -14.21 -12.89
C LEU A 123 2.98 -15.16 -12.68
N GLU A 124 3.77 -14.95 -11.63
CA GLU A 124 4.87 -15.84 -11.28
C GLU A 124 4.38 -17.25 -10.91
N ARG A 125 3.31 -17.34 -10.10
CA ARG A 125 2.69 -18.62 -9.73
C ARG A 125 2.17 -19.36 -10.96
N ARG A 126 1.48 -18.65 -11.86
CA ARG A 126 0.96 -19.18 -13.12
C ARG A 126 2.07 -19.71 -14.02
N ALA A 127 3.13 -18.92 -14.22
CA ALA A 127 4.28 -19.31 -15.03
C ALA A 127 4.95 -20.58 -14.50
N LYS A 128 5.14 -20.71 -13.18
CA LYS A 128 5.69 -21.93 -12.56
C LYS A 128 4.86 -23.19 -12.79
N ASN A 129 3.56 -23.03 -12.98
CA ASN A 129 2.60 -24.12 -13.18
C ASN A 129 2.21 -24.32 -14.66
N CYS A 130 2.82 -23.56 -15.59
CA CYS A 130 2.40 -23.48 -16.99
C CYS A 130 0.90 -23.15 -17.19
N ASP A 131 0.30 -22.43 -16.24
CA ASP A 131 -1.12 -22.03 -16.22
C ASP A 131 -1.26 -20.57 -16.68
N TYR A 132 -0.90 -20.32 -17.94
CA TYR A 132 -0.93 -18.97 -18.51
C TYR A 132 -2.36 -18.46 -18.65
N MET A 133 -2.53 -17.16 -18.39
CA MET A 133 -3.81 -16.48 -18.54
C MET A 133 -4.22 -16.44 -20.02
N ASN A 134 -5.51 -16.65 -20.29
CA ASN A 134 -6.00 -16.51 -21.66
C ASN A 134 -5.90 -15.04 -22.11
N PRO A 135 -5.77 -14.75 -23.42
CA PRO A 135 -5.60 -13.39 -23.91
C PRO A 135 -6.75 -12.43 -23.57
N ILE A 136 -7.98 -12.94 -23.43
CA ILE A 136 -9.17 -12.12 -23.12
C ILE A 136 -9.08 -11.61 -21.68
N ASP A 137 -8.70 -12.46 -20.73
CA ASP A 137 -8.49 -12.10 -19.33
C ASP A 137 -7.33 -11.10 -19.19
N VAL A 138 -6.26 -11.27 -19.96
CA VAL A 138 -5.14 -10.30 -20.01
C VAL A 138 -5.65 -8.93 -20.45
N LEU A 139 -6.45 -8.87 -21.53
CA LEU A 139 -7.02 -7.62 -22.01
C LEU A 139 -7.99 -6.99 -21.00
N ASN A 140 -8.81 -7.80 -20.32
CA ASN A 140 -9.74 -7.31 -19.29
C ASN A 140 -9.01 -6.73 -18.07
N ILE A 141 -7.90 -7.35 -17.64
CA ILE A 141 -7.06 -6.81 -16.57
C ILE A 141 -6.38 -5.53 -17.04
N PHE A 142 -5.81 -5.53 -18.25
CA PHE A 142 -5.13 -4.37 -18.81
C PHE A 142 -6.07 -3.17 -18.97
N LEU A 143 -7.28 -3.38 -19.48
CA LEU A 143 -8.31 -2.34 -19.60
C LEU A 143 -8.63 -1.71 -18.25
N GLN A 144 -8.83 -2.53 -17.21
CA GLN A 144 -9.12 -2.03 -15.86
C GLN A 144 -7.94 -1.26 -15.24
N ILE A 145 -6.70 -1.68 -15.52
CA ILE A 145 -5.51 -0.90 -15.16
C ILE A 145 -5.53 0.45 -15.90
N CYS A 146 -5.84 0.46 -17.20
CA CYS A 146 -5.96 1.69 -17.97
C CYS A 146 -7.05 2.64 -17.42
N GLU A 147 -8.20 2.13 -16.98
CA GLU A 147 -9.24 2.95 -16.32
C GLU A 147 -8.72 3.55 -15.00
N GLY A 148 -7.96 2.80 -14.21
CA GLY A 148 -7.27 3.33 -13.03
C GLY A 148 -6.25 4.42 -13.37
N VAL A 149 -5.45 4.23 -14.43
CA VAL A 149 -4.48 5.22 -14.92
C VAL A 149 -5.17 6.48 -15.43
N LYS A 150 -6.27 6.31 -16.17
CA LYS A 150 -7.11 7.41 -16.64
C LYS A 150 -7.61 8.26 -15.47
N ALA A 151 -8.03 7.64 -14.36
CA ALA A 151 -8.43 8.37 -13.17
C ALA A 151 -7.31 9.27 -12.59
N PHE A 152 -6.04 8.85 -12.65
CA PHE A 152 -4.92 9.73 -12.29
C PHE A 152 -4.75 10.88 -13.28
N HIS A 153 -4.83 10.59 -14.57
CA HIS A 153 -4.64 11.59 -15.63
C HIS A 153 -5.78 12.61 -15.71
N GLU A 154 -6.98 12.25 -15.26
CA GLU A 154 -8.15 13.13 -15.21
C GLU A 154 -8.31 13.84 -13.86
N ALA A 155 -7.43 13.56 -12.89
CA ALA A 155 -7.46 14.18 -11.57
C ALA A 155 -7.45 15.71 -11.65
N LYS A 156 -8.12 16.34 -10.68
CA LYS A 156 -8.23 17.79 -10.52
C LYS A 156 -7.66 18.23 -9.18
N PRO A 157 -7.09 19.44 -9.08
CA PRO A 157 -7.02 20.49 -10.11
C PRO A 157 -6.02 20.19 -11.24
N GLU A 158 -5.01 19.36 -10.97
CA GLU A 158 -3.94 19.02 -11.91
C GLU A 158 -3.88 17.52 -12.18
N PRO A 159 -3.56 17.10 -13.41
CA PRO A 159 -3.40 15.70 -13.76
C PRO A 159 -2.15 15.10 -13.10
N LEU A 160 -2.26 13.86 -12.64
CA LEU A 160 -1.22 13.14 -11.90
C LEU A 160 -0.68 11.97 -12.71
N ALA A 161 0.62 11.66 -12.55
CA ALA A 161 1.24 10.45 -13.11
C ALA A 161 1.74 9.52 -12.00
N HIS A 162 1.45 8.22 -12.11
CA HIS A 162 1.87 7.18 -11.14
C HIS A 162 3.39 6.97 -11.06
N ARG A 163 4.09 7.05 -12.20
CA ARG A 163 5.57 6.95 -12.34
C ARG A 163 6.26 5.62 -11.99
N ASP A 164 5.63 4.70 -11.26
CA ASP A 164 6.14 3.32 -11.03
C ASP A 164 5.05 2.29 -11.28
N LEU A 165 4.37 2.39 -12.43
CA LEU A 165 3.35 1.40 -12.78
C LEU A 165 4.02 0.10 -13.22
N LYS A 166 3.84 -0.95 -12.43
CA LYS A 166 4.34 -2.31 -12.67
C LYS A 166 3.41 -3.33 -12.01
N THR A 167 3.50 -4.59 -12.43
CA THR A 167 2.66 -5.68 -11.89
C THR A 167 2.83 -5.91 -10.38
N ALA A 168 3.96 -5.50 -9.80
CA ALA A 168 4.19 -5.55 -8.35
C ALA A 168 3.42 -4.45 -7.58
N ASN A 169 3.02 -3.38 -8.25
CA ASN A 169 2.20 -2.28 -7.70
C ASN A 169 0.73 -2.40 -8.11
N ILE A 170 0.31 -3.60 -8.53
CA ILE A 170 -1.09 -3.92 -8.83
C ILE A 170 -1.45 -5.11 -7.95
N VAL A 171 -2.51 -4.98 -7.15
CA VAL A 171 -3.07 -6.07 -6.34
C VAL A 171 -4.37 -6.56 -6.94
N LEU A 172 -4.70 -7.83 -6.68
CA LEU A 172 -5.96 -8.42 -7.09
C LEU A 172 -6.90 -8.49 -5.89
N ASN A 173 -8.10 -7.97 -6.04
CA ASN A 173 -9.12 -8.13 -5.00
C ASN A 173 -9.75 -9.53 -5.00
N ASP A 174 -10.68 -9.76 -4.07
CA ASP A 174 -11.30 -11.06 -3.84
C ASP A 174 -12.02 -11.62 -5.08
N VAL A 175 -12.49 -10.74 -5.97
CA VAL A 175 -13.14 -11.10 -7.25
C VAL A 175 -12.19 -11.06 -8.46
N GLY A 176 -10.91 -10.73 -8.26
CA GLY A 176 -9.89 -10.70 -9.32
C GLY A 176 -9.80 -9.40 -10.10
N VAL A 177 -10.46 -8.34 -9.62
CA VAL A 177 -10.33 -6.99 -10.20
C VAL A 177 -8.96 -6.41 -9.80
N PRO A 178 -8.19 -5.85 -10.76
CA PRO A 178 -6.92 -5.21 -10.47
C PRO A 178 -7.12 -3.85 -9.82
N VAL A 179 -6.30 -3.58 -8.81
CA VAL A 179 -6.27 -2.31 -8.07
C VAL A 179 -4.83 -1.80 -8.05
N ILE A 180 -4.61 -0.61 -8.57
CA ILE A 180 -3.30 0.06 -8.54
C ILE A 180 -3.03 0.52 -7.10
N MET A 181 -1.83 0.25 -6.60
CA MET A 181 -1.35 0.64 -5.27
C MET A 181 -0.05 1.43 -5.33
N ASP A 182 0.34 1.99 -4.18
CA ASP A 182 1.56 2.78 -3.94
C ASP A 182 1.59 4.15 -4.63
N LEU A 183 0.88 5.10 -4.00
CA LEU A 183 0.74 6.47 -4.46
C LEU A 183 1.87 7.40 -4.00
N GLY A 184 2.88 6.87 -3.29
CA GLY A 184 3.92 7.67 -2.62
C GLY A 184 4.90 8.39 -3.55
N ILE A 185 4.86 8.09 -4.84
CA ILE A 185 5.70 8.71 -5.87
C ILE A 185 4.88 9.46 -6.92
N LEU A 186 3.56 9.61 -6.71
CA LEU A 186 2.71 10.41 -7.60
C LEU A 186 3.26 11.82 -7.68
N ASN A 187 3.30 12.34 -8.92
CA ASN A 187 3.60 13.74 -9.14
C ASN A 187 2.75 14.33 -10.26
N PHE A 188 2.68 15.65 -10.32
CA PHE A 188 2.00 16.35 -11.40
C PHE A 188 2.66 16.03 -12.73
N ILE A 189 1.86 15.84 -13.78
CA ILE A 189 2.39 15.57 -15.12
C ILE A 189 3.26 16.73 -15.61
N MET A 190 2.94 17.97 -15.24
CA MET A 190 3.70 19.16 -15.64
C MET A 190 5.14 19.17 -15.10
N ASP A 191 5.40 18.52 -13.97
CA ASP A 191 6.74 18.40 -13.40
C ASP A 191 7.64 17.40 -14.16
N LEU A 192 7.08 16.62 -15.09
CA LEU A 192 7.83 15.65 -15.90
C LEU A 192 8.38 16.25 -17.21
N VAL A 193 7.91 17.44 -17.59
CA VAL A 193 8.20 18.08 -18.89
C VAL A 193 9.17 19.27 -18.73
N ARG A 194 9.80 19.41 -17.56
CA ARG A 194 10.84 20.40 -17.27
C ARG A 194 12.19 19.70 -17.14
#